data_AF-A0A060Z6M1-F1
#
_entry.id   AF-A0A060Z6M1-F1
#
_cell.length_a   1.000
_cell.length_b   1.000
_cell.length_c   1.000
_cell.angle_alpha   90.00
_cell.angle_beta   90.00
_cell.angle_gamma   90.00
#
_symmetry.space_group_name_H-M   'P 1'
#
loop_
_entity.id
_entity.type
_entity.pdbx_description
1 polymer ?
#
loop_
_entity_poly.entity_id
_entity_poly.type
_entity_poly.pdbx_seq_one_letter_code
_entity_poly.pdbx_strand_id
1 'polypeptide(L)'
;MADERGAGDNNINDNMGNQLQLLPENEEEEENEMETEDRDSEDAEKPNINFDPSLPTSHAYLGSDMEEFHGRTVHDDDSCQTIPVLPFTAVMLIPGQTLPLQLFRPQEVSMMRSIIQRDRTFAVLAHSETGEVQAEFGTTAEIYAYREEQEYGIETVKVKAVGRQRFKVHEIRTQADG
;
A
#
# COMPACT_ATOMS: atom_id res chain seq x y z
N MET A 1 -5.84 -69.52 38.87
CA MET A 1 -5.36 -68.18 39.24
C MET A 1 -5.16 -67.48 37.90
N ALA A 2 -6.09 -66.70 37.35
CA ALA A 2 -6.97 -65.66 37.92
C ALA A 2 -6.18 -64.54 38.63
N ASP A 3 -6.42 -63.23 38.54
CA ASP A 3 -7.21 -62.32 37.63
C ASP A 3 -6.83 -60.84 38.01
N GLU A 4 -7.16 -59.70 37.35
CA GLU A 4 -8.02 -59.32 36.20
C GLU A 4 -7.57 -57.93 35.61
N ARG A 5 -8.01 -57.55 34.39
CA ARG A 5 -8.08 -56.15 33.80
C ARG A 5 -6.76 -55.40 33.51
N GLY A 6 -6.71 -54.42 32.58
CA GLY A 6 -7.72 -53.87 31.66
C GLY A 6 -7.08 -52.98 30.58
N ALA A 7 -7.80 -52.70 29.49
CA ALA A 7 -7.30 -51.93 28.34
C ALA A 7 -7.54 -50.41 28.46
N GLY A 8 -6.68 -49.61 27.84
CA GLY A 8 -6.80 -48.16 27.73
C GLY A 8 -5.86 -47.62 26.65
N ASP A 9 -6.40 -47.30 25.49
CA ASP A 9 -5.66 -46.83 24.32
C ASP A 9 -5.33 -45.32 24.46
N ASN A 10 -4.11 -44.93 24.10
CA ASN A 10 -3.62 -43.56 24.24
C ASN A 10 -3.79 -42.79 22.92
N ASN A 11 -4.88 -42.03 22.80
CA ASN A 11 -4.99 -40.98 21.79
C ASN A 11 -5.48 -39.69 22.45
N ILE A 12 -4.51 -38.84 22.81
CA ILE A 12 -4.74 -37.47 23.24
C ILE A 12 -4.87 -36.62 21.97
N ASN A 13 -6.10 -36.20 21.66
CA ASN A 13 -6.35 -35.12 20.71
C ASN A 13 -7.16 -34.05 21.41
N ASP A 14 -6.50 -32.94 21.75
CA ASP A 14 -7.14 -31.74 22.27
C ASP A 14 -8.05 -31.13 21.20
N ASN A 15 -9.36 -31.26 21.39
CA ASN A 15 -10.36 -30.54 20.60
C ASN A 15 -11.10 -29.56 21.53
N MET A 16 -10.67 -28.29 21.54
CA MET A 16 -11.44 -27.21 22.16
C MET A 16 -12.73 -26.99 21.37
N GLY A 17 -13.79 -27.68 21.80
CA GLY A 17 -15.08 -27.66 21.12
C GLY A 17 -15.79 -26.31 21.25
N ASN A 18 -15.90 -25.58 20.14
CA ASN A 18 -16.93 -24.56 19.97
C ASN A 18 -18.27 -25.27 19.70
N GLN A 19 -18.94 -25.70 20.76
CA GLN A 19 -20.17 -26.49 20.68
C GLN A 19 -21.39 -25.56 20.63
N LEU A 20 -21.74 -25.09 19.43
CA LEU A 20 -23.01 -24.38 19.19
C LEU A 20 -24.19 -25.30 19.55
N GLN A 21 -24.93 -24.93 20.59
CA GLN A 21 -26.18 -25.58 20.95
C GLN A 21 -27.29 -25.11 20.00
N LEU A 22 -27.71 -26.01 19.11
CA LEU A 22 -28.90 -25.83 18.30
C LEU A 22 -30.14 -26.00 19.19
N LEU A 23 -30.92 -24.94 19.33
CA LEU A 23 -32.27 -24.99 19.90
C LEU A 23 -33.27 -25.41 18.80
N PRO A 24 -34.36 -26.11 19.16
CA PRO A 24 -35.28 -26.67 18.17
C PRO A 24 -36.12 -25.59 17.49
N GLU A 25 -36.37 -25.80 16.20
CA GLU A 25 -37.27 -25.00 15.37
C GLU A 25 -38.72 -25.14 15.89
N ASN A 26 -39.41 -24.01 16.03
CA ASN A 26 -40.86 -23.91 15.94
C ASN A 26 -41.20 -22.52 15.38
N GLU A 27 -42.08 -22.52 14.38
CA GLU A 27 -42.46 -21.41 13.54
C GLU A 27 -43.45 -20.49 14.27
N GLU A 28 -43.22 -19.17 14.29
CA GLU A 28 -44.25 -18.15 13.98
C GLU A 28 -43.54 -16.97 13.29
N GLU A 29 -43.90 -16.68 12.04
CA GLU A 29 -43.34 -15.55 11.27
C GLU A 29 -44.00 -14.24 11.69
N GLU A 30 -43.42 -13.53 12.66
CA GLU A 30 -43.68 -12.10 12.83
C GLU A 30 -42.69 -11.31 11.97
N GLU A 31 -43.16 -10.87 10.79
CA GLU A 31 -42.49 -9.81 10.01
C GLU A 31 -42.50 -8.51 10.83
N ASN A 32 -41.52 -8.37 11.73
CA ASN A 32 -41.15 -7.06 12.26
C ASN A 32 -40.55 -6.25 11.11
N GLU A 33 -41.41 -5.53 10.40
CA GLU A 33 -41.03 -4.37 9.62
C GLU A 33 -40.30 -3.41 10.57
N MET A 34 -38.97 -3.50 10.60
CA MET A 34 -38.13 -2.47 11.21
C MET A 34 -38.30 -1.21 10.36
N GLU A 35 -39.30 -0.40 10.71
CA GLU A 35 -39.29 1.03 10.42
C GLU A 35 -37.98 1.56 11.01
N THR A 36 -36.97 1.72 10.16
CA THR A 36 -35.84 2.58 10.45
C THR A 36 -36.41 3.97 10.54
N GLU A 37 -36.79 4.39 11.74
CA GLU A 37 -37.01 5.80 12.02
C GLU A 37 -35.70 6.51 11.64
N ASP A 38 -35.69 7.13 10.47
CA ASP A 38 -34.70 8.13 10.05
C ASP A 38 -34.88 9.33 10.98
N ARG A 39 -34.41 9.16 12.22
CA ARG A 39 -34.13 10.24 13.16
C ARG A 39 -32.89 10.95 12.66
N ASP A 40 -33.07 11.69 11.56
CA ASP A 40 -32.41 12.97 11.36
C ASP A 40 -32.78 13.82 12.57
N SER A 41 -32.01 13.64 13.64
CA SER A 41 -32.01 14.52 14.80
C SER A 41 -31.38 15.82 14.33
N GLU A 42 -32.22 16.71 13.81
CA GLU A 42 -31.87 18.00 13.18
C GLU A 42 -31.07 18.97 14.08
N ASP A 43 -30.73 18.56 15.31
CA ASP A 43 -30.02 19.34 16.33
C ASP A 43 -28.86 18.57 16.99
N ALA A 44 -28.30 17.57 16.32
CA ALA A 44 -26.98 17.06 16.66
C ALA A 44 -25.93 18.14 16.32
N GLU A 45 -25.54 18.97 17.30
CA GLU A 45 -24.48 19.97 17.16
C GLU A 45 -23.25 19.33 16.51
N LYS A 46 -22.99 19.68 15.24
CA LYS A 46 -21.82 19.17 14.52
C LYS A 46 -20.59 19.61 15.29
N PRO A 47 -19.70 18.68 15.72
CA PRO A 47 -18.53 19.05 16.50
C PRO A 47 -17.72 20.10 15.74
N ASN A 48 -17.32 21.17 16.43
CA ASN A 48 -16.53 22.24 15.85
C ASN A 48 -15.08 21.74 15.62
N ILE A 49 -14.89 21.03 14.51
CA ILE A 49 -13.61 20.44 14.11
C ILE A 49 -12.71 21.56 13.58
N ASN A 50 -11.65 21.87 14.33
CA ASN A 50 -10.62 22.84 13.96
C ASN A 50 -9.42 22.22 13.21
N PHE A 51 -9.55 20.96 12.78
CA PHE A 51 -8.50 20.25 12.04
C PHE A 51 -8.38 20.78 10.60
N ASP A 52 -7.16 21.09 10.17
CA ASP A 52 -6.87 21.50 8.80
C ASP A 52 -6.60 20.26 7.92
N PRO A 53 -7.51 19.93 6.97
CA PRO A 53 -7.37 18.76 6.09
C PRO A 53 -6.24 18.90 5.05
N SER A 54 -5.64 20.09 4.90
CA SER A 54 -4.49 20.28 4.00
C SER A 54 -3.18 19.75 4.61
N LEU A 55 -3.05 19.71 5.95
CA LEU A 55 -1.82 19.32 6.62
C LEU A 55 -1.31 17.90 6.26
N PRO A 56 -2.15 16.83 6.23
CA PRO A 56 -1.69 15.51 5.79
C PRO A 56 -1.16 15.51 4.35
N THR A 57 -1.83 16.25 3.46
CA THR A 57 -1.48 16.32 2.02
C THR A 57 -0.15 17.02 1.76
N SER A 58 0.27 17.90 2.68
CA SER A 58 1.60 18.54 2.62
C SER A 58 2.75 17.56 2.86
N HIS A 59 2.48 16.42 3.52
CA HIS A 59 3.48 15.47 4.01
C HIS A 59 4.62 16.15 4.81
N ALA A 60 4.29 17.14 5.66
CA ALA A 60 5.26 17.93 6.44
C ALA A 60 6.17 17.09 7.36
N TYR A 61 5.76 15.86 7.71
CA TYR A 61 6.57 14.91 8.48
C TYR A 61 7.85 14.44 7.74
N LEU A 62 7.94 14.64 6.41
CA LEU A 62 9.17 14.40 5.64
C LEU A 62 10.18 15.55 5.74
N GLY A 63 9.81 16.68 6.35
CA GLY A 63 10.58 17.93 6.36
C GLY A 63 9.94 19.02 5.51
N SER A 64 10.28 20.27 5.82
CA SER A 64 9.73 21.49 5.20
C SER A 64 10.62 22.08 4.10
N ASP A 65 11.82 21.55 3.93
CA ASP A 65 12.92 22.09 3.12
C ASP A 65 13.34 21.10 2.03
N MET A 66 12.36 20.57 1.30
CA MET A 66 12.59 19.75 0.11
C MET A 66 12.79 20.64 -1.12
N GLU A 67 13.69 20.27 -2.02
CA GLU A 67 13.83 20.87 -3.34
C GLU A 67 12.60 20.51 -4.18
N GLU A 68 11.83 21.51 -4.61
CA GLU A 68 10.66 21.33 -5.47
C GLU A 68 11.03 21.45 -6.95
N PHE A 69 10.50 20.53 -7.76
CA PHE A 69 10.65 20.56 -9.20
C PHE A 69 9.37 21.02 -9.89
N HIS A 70 9.54 21.73 -11.00
CA HIS A 70 8.45 22.22 -11.84
C HIS A 70 8.60 21.66 -13.27
N GLY A 71 7.48 21.63 -13.99
CA GLY A 71 7.37 20.94 -15.28
C GLY A 71 6.65 19.60 -15.14
N ARG A 72 6.51 18.89 -16.26
CA ARG A 72 5.95 17.55 -16.34
C ARG A 72 6.63 16.78 -17.45
N THR A 73 7.17 15.61 -17.14
CA THR A 73 7.55 14.61 -18.14
C THR A 73 6.29 13.83 -18.56
N VAL A 74 5.99 13.83 -19.86
CA VAL A 74 4.90 13.06 -20.47
C VAL A 74 5.45 12.43 -21.74
N HIS A 75 5.33 11.11 -21.87
CA HIS A 75 5.73 10.37 -23.05
C HIS A 75 4.56 10.27 -24.04
N ASP A 76 4.86 10.17 -25.33
CA ASP A 76 3.84 9.96 -26.37
C ASP A 76 3.10 8.62 -26.19
N ASP A 77 1.83 8.58 -26.54
CA ASP A 77 1.02 7.36 -26.51
C ASP A 77 1.64 6.26 -27.39
N ASP A 78 1.50 5.00 -26.96
CA ASP A 78 2.09 3.80 -27.57
C ASP A 78 3.62 3.79 -27.74
N SER A 79 4.35 4.74 -27.13
CA SER A 79 5.82 4.78 -27.19
C SER A 79 6.49 3.80 -26.21
N CYS A 80 7.51 3.07 -26.68
CA CYS A 80 8.31 2.16 -25.85
C CYS A 80 9.41 2.91 -25.09
N GLN A 81 9.29 2.99 -23.77
CA GLN A 81 10.25 3.68 -22.90
C GLN A 81 11.00 2.70 -21.98
N THR A 82 12.27 2.98 -21.69
CA THR A 82 13.06 2.26 -20.67
C THR A 82 13.13 3.12 -19.42
N ILE A 83 12.33 2.76 -18.41
CA ILE A 83 12.15 3.54 -17.18
C ILE A 83 12.72 2.76 -15.98
N PRO A 84 13.54 3.37 -15.11
CA PRO A 84 14.03 2.72 -13.89
C PRO A 84 12.87 2.28 -12.97
N VAL A 85 12.90 1.05 -12.45
CA VAL A 85 11.86 0.50 -11.57
C VAL A 85 12.31 0.58 -10.11
N LEU A 86 11.53 1.19 -9.22
CA LEU A 86 11.88 1.23 -7.79
C LEU A 86 11.59 -0.14 -7.14
N PRO A 87 12.61 -0.91 -6.71
CA PRO A 87 12.41 -2.27 -6.26
C PRO A 87 11.68 -2.31 -4.90
N PHE A 88 10.94 -3.39 -4.65
CA PHE A 88 10.19 -3.65 -3.40
C PHE A 88 9.07 -2.64 -3.07
N THR A 89 8.60 -1.86 -4.05
CA THR A 89 7.44 -0.97 -3.85
C THR A 89 6.13 -1.77 -3.84
N ALA A 90 5.69 -2.21 -2.66
CA ALA A 90 4.45 -2.97 -2.47
C ALA A 90 3.18 -2.08 -2.50
N VAL A 91 3.02 -1.24 -3.53
CA VAL A 91 1.86 -0.37 -3.70
C VAL A 91 1.36 -0.38 -5.15
N MET A 92 0.04 -0.30 -5.33
CA MET A 92 -0.56 0.00 -6.63
C MET A 92 -0.72 1.52 -6.76
N LEU A 93 0.15 2.15 -7.56
CA LEU A 93 0.09 3.60 -7.79
C LEU A 93 -0.92 3.94 -8.89
N ILE A 94 -1.82 4.88 -8.62
CA ILE A 94 -2.81 5.39 -9.58
C ILE A 94 -2.37 6.78 -10.11
N PRO A 95 -2.60 7.12 -11.39
CA PRO A 95 -2.39 8.48 -11.90
C PRO A 95 -3.03 9.56 -11.02
N GLY A 96 -2.26 10.61 -10.70
CA GLY A 96 -2.66 11.70 -9.80
C GLY A 96 -2.45 11.43 -8.31
N GLN A 97 -2.20 10.19 -7.88
CA GLN A 97 -1.91 9.86 -6.49
C GLN A 97 -0.49 10.29 -6.08
N THR A 98 -0.36 10.92 -4.92
CA THR A 98 0.93 11.23 -4.30
C THR A 98 1.52 9.99 -3.62
N LEU A 99 2.80 9.72 -3.90
CA LEU A 99 3.59 8.65 -3.30
C LEU A 99 4.78 9.26 -2.51
N PRO A 100 4.65 9.40 -1.18
CA PRO A 100 5.78 9.75 -0.32
C PRO A 100 6.68 8.53 -0.11
N LEU A 101 8.00 8.71 -0.20
CA LEU A 101 8.99 7.64 0.03
C LEU A 101 10.15 8.16 0.88
N GLN A 102 10.71 7.28 1.71
CA GLN A 102 11.98 7.46 2.37
C GLN A 102 12.84 6.22 2.11
N LEU A 103 14.03 6.43 1.55
CA LEU A 103 14.90 5.41 0.99
C LEU A 103 16.23 5.43 1.74
N PHE A 104 16.74 4.23 2.04
CA PHE A 104 17.87 4.02 2.94
C PHE A 104 18.93 3.10 2.36
N ARG A 105 18.62 2.31 1.31
CA ARG A 105 19.60 1.40 0.70
C ARG A 105 20.47 2.19 -0.28
N PRO A 106 21.81 2.02 -0.27
CA PRO A 106 22.70 2.76 -1.16
C PRO A 106 22.36 2.66 -2.66
N GLN A 107 21.81 1.52 -3.08
CA GLN A 107 21.32 1.31 -4.46
C GLN A 107 20.12 2.23 -4.78
N GLU A 108 19.12 2.30 -3.91
CA GLU A 108 17.95 3.19 -4.07
C GLU A 108 18.36 4.67 -4.07
N VAL A 109 19.26 5.05 -3.16
CA VAL A 109 19.80 6.42 -3.07
C VAL A 109 20.57 6.79 -4.34
N SER A 110 21.43 5.90 -4.84
CA SER A 110 22.17 6.09 -6.10
C SER A 110 21.24 6.18 -7.32
N MET A 111 20.26 5.28 -7.40
CA MET A 111 19.22 5.26 -8.43
C MET A 111 18.43 6.58 -8.45
N MET A 112 17.98 7.06 -7.29
CA MET A 112 17.23 8.32 -7.17
C MET A 112 18.07 9.53 -7.55
N ARG A 113 19.33 9.63 -7.10
CA ARG A 113 20.26 10.68 -7.56
C ARG A 113 20.39 10.71 -9.09
N SER A 114 20.40 9.55 -9.75
CA SER A 114 20.41 9.47 -11.22
C SER A 114 19.09 9.89 -11.87
N ILE A 115 17.95 9.48 -11.30
CA ILE A 115 16.60 9.86 -11.78
C ILE A 115 16.40 11.39 -11.70
N ILE A 116 16.82 12.02 -10.61
CA ILE A 116 16.71 13.48 -10.40
C ILE A 116 17.48 14.27 -11.46
N GLN A 117 18.65 13.78 -11.88
CA GLN A 117 19.48 14.40 -12.93
C GLN A 117 18.96 14.19 -14.36
N ARG A 118 17.92 13.36 -14.55
CA ARG A 118 17.31 13.05 -15.85
C ARG A 118 15.94 13.71 -15.99
N ASP A 119 14.89 12.90 -16.08
CA ASP A 119 13.49 13.29 -16.32
C ASP A 119 12.61 13.16 -15.06
N ARG A 120 13.24 12.90 -13.91
CA ARG A 120 12.63 12.69 -12.58
C ARG A 120 11.59 11.56 -12.55
N THR A 121 11.58 10.66 -13.53
CA THR A 121 10.52 9.66 -13.69
C THR A 121 11.04 8.24 -13.40
N PHE A 122 10.28 7.50 -12.60
CA PHE A 122 10.52 6.08 -12.33
C PHE A 122 9.22 5.27 -12.47
N ALA A 123 9.32 3.96 -12.53
CA ALA A 123 8.21 3.04 -12.72
C ALA A 123 7.82 2.37 -11.39
N VAL A 124 6.53 2.35 -11.08
CA VAL A 124 5.93 1.55 -10.01
C VAL A 124 5.12 0.42 -10.66
N LEU A 125 5.50 -0.82 -10.37
CA LEU A 125 4.87 -2.01 -10.92
C LEU A 125 3.63 -2.41 -10.11
N ALA A 126 2.54 -2.76 -10.82
CA ALA A 126 1.34 -3.32 -10.21
C ALA A 126 1.49 -4.85 -10.11
N HIS A 127 1.98 -5.32 -8.97
CA HIS A 127 2.07 -6.76 -8.67
C HIS A 127 0.70 -7.34 -8.29
N SER A 128 0.41 -8.55 -8.79
CA SER A 128 -0.76 -9.31 -8.36
C SER A 128 -0.47 -10.08 -7.06
N GLU A 129 -1.47 -10.18 -6.18
CA GLU A 129 -1.41 -10.99 -4.95
C GLU A 129 -1.37 -12.50 -5.23
N THR A 130 -1.70 -12.94 -6.45
CA THR A 130 -1.82 -14.36 -6.84
C THR A 130 -0.48 -15.11 -6.99
N GLY A 131 0.65 -14.48 -6.66
CA GLY A 131 1.98 -15.09 -6.77
C GLY A 131 2.55 -15.10 -8.19
N GLU A 132 2.00 -14.28 -9.09
CA GLU A 132 2.54 -14.09 -10.43
C GLU A 132 3.93 -13.44 -10.37
N VAL A 133 4.89 -14.06 -11.05
CA VAL A 133 6.33 -13.74 -10.94
C VAL A 133 6.69 -12.39 -11.60
N GLN A 134 5.82 -11.85 -12.45
CA GLN A 134 6.08 -10.64 -13.24
C GLN A 134 4.82 -9.77 -13.28
N ALA A 135 4.98 -8.46 -13.04
CA ALA A 135 3.90 -7.50 -13.19
C ALA A 135 3.65 -7.20 -14.68
N GLU A 136 2.39 -7.24 -15.12
CA GLU A 136 2.02 -6.91 -16.50
C GLU A 136 1.84 -5.41 -16.74
N PHE A 137 1.56 -4.64 -15.69
CA PHE A 137 1.19 -3.23 -15.76
C PHE A 137 1.88 -2.42 -14.67
N GLY A 138 1.86 -1.10 -14.82
CA GLY A 138 2.29 -0.17 -13.78
C GLY A 138 1.95 1.27 -14.10
N THR A 139 2.41 2.17 -13.24
CA THR A 139 2.21 3.61 -13.36
C THR A 139 3.55 4.33 -13.22
N THR A 140 3.85 5.29 -14.09
CA THR A 140 5.02 6.15 -13.97
C THR A 140 4.81 7.12 -12.81
N ALA A 141 5.86 7.34 -12.02
CA ALA A 141 5.90 8.25 -10.89
C ALA A 141 6.92 9.35 -11.18
N GLU A 142 6.46 10.60 -11.26
CA GLU A 142 7.34 11.77 -11.44
C GLU A 142 7.63 12.39 -10.08
N ILE A 143 8.91 12.55 -9.73
CA ILE A 143 9.35 13.21 -8.49
C ILE A 143 9.14 14.72 -8.63
N TYR A 144 8.35 15.29 -7.72
CA TYR A 144 8.11 16.73 -7.64
C TYR A 144 8.73 17.38 -6.41
N ALA A 145 9.14 16.61 -5.40
CA ALA A 145 9.97 17.11 -4.30
C ALA A 145 11.05 16.09 -3.90
N TYR A 146 12.27 16.54 -3.67
CA TYR A 146 13.43 15.71 -3.25
C TYR A 146 14.16 16.32 -2.06
N ARG A 147 14.68 15.48 -1.17
CA ARG A 147 15.65 15.88 -0.15
C ARG A 147 16.61 14.75 0.12
N GLU A 148 17.88 15.10 0.27
CA GLU A 148 18.94 14.19 0.68
C GLU A 148 19.41 14.59 2.09
N GLU A 149 19.56 13.60 2.98
CA GLU A 149 19.99 13.79 4.36
C GLU A 149 21.08 12.76 4.68
N GLN A 150 22.19 13.21 5.29
CA GLN A 150 23.24 12.32 5.78
C GLN A 150 23.29 12.39 7.30
N GLU A 151 22.75 11.37 7.96
CA GLU A 151 22.64 11.31 9.43
C GLU A 151 23.42 10.10 9.95
N TYR A 152 24.26 10.30 10.96
CA TYR A 152 25.12 9.25 11.55
C TYR A 152 25.99 8.46 10.54
N GLY A 153 26.29 9.04 9.38
CA GLY A 153 27.03 8.39 8.28
C GLY A 153 26.18 7.51 7.36
N ILE A 154 24.85 7.51 7.52
CA ILE A 154 23.88 6.86 6.64
C ILE A 154 23.29 7.93 5.72
N GLU A 155 23.36 7.69 4.40
CA GLU A 155 22.71 8.52 3.40
C GLU A 155 21.26 8.09 3.23
N THR A 156 20.33 9.04 3.32
CA THR A 156 18.91 8.80 3.12
C THR A 156 18.33 9.80 2.14
N VAL A 157 17.34 9.34 1.37
CA VAL A 157 16.65 10.16 0.37
C VAL A 157 15.16 10.15 0.68
N LYS A 158 14.58 11.35 0.80
CA LYS A 158 13.13 11.55 0.94
C LYS A 158 12.61 12.12 -0.36
N VAL A 159 11.56 11.53 -0.91
CA VAL A 159 10.91 12.05 -2.13
C VAL A 159 9.40 12.09 -2.00
N LYS A 160 8.81 13.05 -2.70
CA LYS A 160 7.38 13.07 -3.02
C LYS A 160 7.25 12.92 -4.52
N ALA A 161 6.67 11.81 -4.95
CA ALA A 161 6.36 11.54 -6.35
C ALA A 161 4.86 11.57 -6.59
N VAL A 162 4.44 11.70 -7.85
CA VAL A 162 3.03 11.65 -8.25
C VAL A 162 2.84 10.74 -9.45
N GLY A 163 1.81 9.89 -9.43
CA GLY A 163 1.45 9.04 -10.56
C GLY A 163 1.10 9.86 -11.81
N ARG A 164 1.62 9.47 -12.98
CA ARG A 164 1.42 10.16 -14.26
C ARG A 164 0.72 9.29 -15.30
N GLN A 165 1.44 8.35 -15.93
CA GLN A 165 0.94 7.56 -17.05
C GLN A 165 0.89 6.08 -16.68
N ARG A 166 -0.16 5.38 -17.12
CA ARG A 166 -0.23 3.92 -17.03
C ARG A 166 0.58 3.33 -18.18
N PHE A 167 1.28 2.22 -17.93
CA PHE A 167 2.02 1.48 -18.96
C PHE A 167 1.74 -0.01 -18.89
N LYS A 168 2.02 -0.70 -20.00
CA LYS A 168 2.14 -2.16 -20.05
C LYS A 168 3.63 -2.53 -20.01
N VAL A 169 3.98 -3.55 -19.24
CA VAL A 169 5.34 -4.09 -19.17
C VAL A 169 5.60 -4.92 -20.42
N HIS A 170 6.73 -4.66 -21.08
CA HIS A 170 7.23 -5.46 -22.19
C HIS A 170 8.38 -6.39 -21.76
N GLU A 171 9.31 -5.87 -20.96
CA GLU A 171 10.47 -6.60 -20.46
C GLU A 171 10.95 -5.98 -19.14
N ILE A 172 11.41 -6.80 -18.20
CA ILE A 172 12.06 -6.37 -16.95
C ILE A 172 13.50 -6.90 -16.97
N ARG A 173 14.47 -6.02 -16.72
CA ARG A 173 15.89 -6.36 -16.59
C ARG A 173 16.44 -5.80 -15.28
N THR A 174 17.08 -6.65 -14.48
CA THR A 174 17.81 -6.21 -13.29
C THR A 174 19.21 -5.76 -13.67
N GLN A 175 19.63 -4.59 -13.21
CA GLN A 175 20.98 -4.06 -13.42
C GLN A 175 21.80 -4.15 -12.12
N ALA A 176 23.13 -4.05 -12.22
CA ALA A 176 24.02 -4.24 -11.07
C ALA A 176 24.12 -3.01 -10.15
N ASP A 177 23.69 -1.85 -10.64
CA ASP A 177 23.65 -0.55 -10.00
C ASP A 177 22.41 -0.29 -9.12
N GLY A 178 21.35 -1.11 -9.27
CA GLY A 178 20.10 -1.03 -8.52
C GLY A 178 18.87 -1.20 -9.40
#